data_AF-T2SSE3-F1
#
_entry.id   AF-T2SSE3-F1
#
_cell.length_a   1.000
_cell.length_b   1.000
_cell.length_c   1.000
_cell.angle_alpha   90.00
_cell.angle_beta   90.00
_cell.angle_gamma   90.00
#
_symmetry.space_group_name_H-M   'P 1'
#
loop_
_entity.id
_entity.type
_entity.pdbx_description
1 polymer ?
#
loop_
_entity_poly.entity_id
_entity_poly.type
_entity_poly.pdbx_seq_one_letter_code
_entity_poly.pdbx_strand_id
1 'polypeptide(L)' 'MADLENLDWKNLGFSYIKTDFRFIATYKNGSWSQGELVSENALQLSEGSPVL' A
#
# COMPACT_ATOMS: atom_id res chain seq x y z
N MET A 1 -16.28 2.61 -12.63
CA MET A 1 -15.45 1.50 -13.15
C MET A 1 -14.04 2.01 -13.13
N ALA A 2 -13.10 1.32 -12.48
CA ALA A 2 -11.71 1.75 -12.49
C ALA A 2 -11.27 1.86 -13.96
N ASP A 3 -10.73 3.02 -14.34
CA ASP A 3 -10.17 3.20 -15.67
C ASP A 3 -9.09 2.14 -15.85
N LEU A 4 -9.21 1.32 -16.90
CA LEU A 4 -8.20 0.33 -17.22
C LEU A 4 -6.93 1.10 -17.60
N GLU A 5 -5.99 1.24 -16.66
CA GLU A 5 -4.70 1.85 -16.97
C GLU A 5 -4.06 1.06 -18.12
N ASN A 6 -3.75 1.78 -19.20
CA ASN A 6 -3.25 1.18 -20.43
C ASN A 6 -1.76 0.86 -20.25
N LEU A 7 -1.48 -0.22 -19.51
CA LEU A 7 -0.14 -0.66 -19.16
C LEU A 7 0.58 -1.17 -20.42
N ASP A 8 1.80 -0.69 -20.66
CA ASP A 8 2.65 -1.20 -21.73
C ASP A 8 3.23 -2.56 -21.34
N TRP A 9 2.46 -3.62 -21.61
CA TRP A 9 2.81 -5.01 -21.31
C TRP A 9 4.11 -5.48 -21.94
N LYS A 10 4.50 -4.91 -23.10
CA LYS A 10 5.73 -5.32 -23.80
C LYS A 10 6.98 -4.83 -23.06
N ASN A 11 6.87 -3.70 -22.38
CA ASN A 11 7.98 -3.04 -21.68
C ASN A 11 7.80 -3.03 -20.15
N LEU A 12 6.95 -3.92 -19.61
CA LEU A 12 6.73 -4.02 -18.18
C LEU A 12 8.02 -4.45 -17.47
N GLY A 13 8.63 -3.53 -16.73
CA GLY A 13 9.85 -3.76 -15.96
C GLY A 13 9.60 -4.22 -14.52
N PHE A 14 10.64 -4.18 -13.69
CA PHE A 14 10.59 -4.54 -12.26
C PHE A 14 10.76 -3.31 -11.36
N SER A 15 10.11 -2.21 -11.74
CA SER A 15 10.11 -0.96 -10.98
C SER A 15 8.78 -0.77 -10.27
N TYR A 16 8.77 0.10 -9.26
CA TYR A 16 7.55 0.42 -8.53
C TYR A 16 6.50 1.05 -9.44
N ILE A 17 5.27 0.52 -9.38
CA ILE A 17 4.08 1.05 -10.04
C ILE A 17 3.01 1.16 -8.96
N LYS A 18 2.44 2.35 -8.78
CA LYS A 18 1.35 2.56 -7.81
C LYS A 18 0.08 1.88 -8.35
N THR A 19 -0.50 0.99 -7.56
CA THR A 19 -1.81 0.39 -7.84
C THR A 19 -2.91 1.10 -7.06
N ASP A 20 -4.18 0.83 -7.43
CA ASP A 20 -5.35 1.51 -6.85
C ASP A 20 -5.46 1.38 -5.34
N PHE A 21 -5.15 0.19 -4.81
CA PHE A 21 -5.31 -0.13 -3.39
C PHE A 21 -4.17 -0.98 -2.86
N ARG A 22 -3.94 -0.85 -1.55
CA ARG A 22 -3.13 -1.75 -0.73
C ARG A 22 -3.91 -2.12 0.54
N PHE A 23 -3.59 -3.26 1.11
CA PHE A 23 -4.09 -3.66 2.42
C PHE A 23 -3.23 -3.04 3.54
N ILE A 24 -3.86 -2.58 4.62
CA ILE A 24 -3.19 -2.17 5.85
C ILE A 24 -3.91 -2.76 7.05
N ALA A 25 -3.13 -3.25 8.02
CA ALA A 25 -3.61 -3.63 9.34
C ALA A 25 -2.64 -3.11 10.40
N THR A 26 -3.14 -2.78 11.58
CA THR A 26 -2.33 -2.28 12.69
C THR A 26 -2.30 -3.34 13.79
N TYR A 27 -1.11 -3.60 14.32
CA TYR A 27 -0.93 -4.44 15.49
C TYR A 27 -0.80 -3.58 16.75
N LYS A 28 -1.68 -3.79 17.73
CA LYS A 28 -1.67 -3.05 19.00
C LYS A 28 -2.19 -3.93 20.13
N ASN A 29 -1.55 -3.84 21.29
CA ASN A 29 -1.96 -4.54 22.52
C ASN A 29 -2.18 -6.06 22.34
N GLY A 30 -1.33 -6.73 21.54
CA GLY A 30 -1.39 -8.18 21.37
C GLY A 30 -2.36 -8.67 20.30
N SER A 31 -2.95 -7.79 19.48
CA SER A 31 -3.92 -8.19 18.46
C SER A 31 -3.81 -7.34 17.19
N TRP A 32 -4.18 -7.96 16.06
CA TRP A 32 -4.32 -7.30 14.78
C TRP A 32 -5.70 -6.68 14.63
N SER A 33 -5.79 -5.52 13.98
CA SER A 33 -7.06 -5.02 13.47
C SER A 33 -7.59 -5.90 12.34
N GLN A 34 -8.87 -5.73 12.00
CA GLN A 34 -9.48 -6.40 10.83
C GLN A 34 -8.79 -6.03 9.51
N GLY A 35 -8.11 -4.89 9.49
CA GLY A 35 -7.48 -4.32 8.32
C GLY A 35 -8.47 -3.70 7.33
N GLU A 36 -7.93 -2.95 6.38
CA GLU A 36 -8.69 -2.18 5.41
C GLU A 36 -7.92 -2.04 4.09
N LEU A 37 -8.66 -1.80 3.00
CA LEU A 37 -8.08 -1.41 1.72
C LEU A 37 -7.98 0.12 1.66
N VAL A 38 -6.79 0.63 1.40
CA VAL A 38 -6.50 2.06 1.29
C VAL A 38 -5.81 2.37 -0.04
N SER A 39 -6.05 3.55 -0.58
CA SER A 39 -5.44 4.02 -1.83
C SER A 39 -4.17 4.86 -1.64
N GLU A 40 -3.95 5.37 -0.43
CA GLU A 40 -2.76 6.16 -0.09
C GLU A 40 -1.52 5.26 -0.03
N ASN A 41 -0.45 5.62 -0.73
CA ASN A 41 0.77 4.82 -0.79
C ASN A 41 1.87 5.30 0.19
N ALA A 42 1.65 6.42 0.87
CA ALA A 42 2.47 6.84 2.00
C ALA A 42 2.00 6.17 3.31
N LEU A 43 2.96 5.74 4.13
CA LEU A 43 2.71 5.30 5.51
C LEU A 43 2.85 6.51 6.45
N GLN A 44 1.87 6.69 7.33
CA GLN A 44 1.91 7.67 8.42
C GLN A 44 2.42 6.95 9.68
N LEU A 45 3.58 7.35 10.19
CA LEU A 45 4.26 6.72 11.32
C LEU A 45 4.78 7.80 12.27
N SER A 46 4.93 7.47 13.56
CA SER A 46 5.58 8.35 14.53
C SER A 46 7.05 8.52 14.18
N GLU A 47 7.61 9.72 14.38
CA GLU A 47 9.05 9.99 14.21
C GLU A 47 9.95 9.14 15.12
N GLY A 48 9.40 8.58 16.21
CA GLY A 48 10.11 7.67 17.11
C GLY A 48 9.93 6.18 16.77
N SER A 49 9.45 5.83 15.58
CA SER A 49 9.19 4.44 15.21
C SER A 49 10.50 3.68 14.97
N PRO A 50 10.70 2.47 15.53
CA PRO A 50 11.96 1.71 15.40
C PRO A 50 12.35 1.26 13.97
N VAL A 51 11.47 1.49 12.99
CA VAL A 51 11.65 1.10 11.59
C VAL A 51 12.20 2.23 10.71
N LEU A 52 12.29 3.44 11.26
CA LEU A 52 13.01 4.56 10.65
C LEU A 52 14.52 4.34 10.77
#